data_AF-A0A7U3VNR6-F1
#
_entry.id   AF-A0A7U3VNR6-F1
#
_cell.length_a   1.000
_cell.length_b   1.000
_cell.length_c   1.000
_cell.angle_alpha   90.00
_cell.angle_beta   90.00
_cell.angle_gamma   90.00
#
_symmetry.space_group_name_H-M   'P 1'
#
loop_
_entity.id
_entity.type
_entity.pdbx_description
1 polymer ?
#
loop_
_entity_poly.entity_id
_entity_poly.type
_entity_poly.pdbx_seq_one_letter_code
_entity_poly.pdbx_strand_id
1 'polypeptide(L)'
;MRGKRGLNHVHVGSLHAADDTMALTHARDLYTRRNEGVSIWVVRSSHIAASTPDEKDPFFAPSADKAYRHPTFYEIPDDVPHI
;
A
#
# COMPACT_ATOMS: atom_id res chain seq x y z
N MET A 1 -1.54 -0.53 -10.00
CA MET A 1 -0.90 -1.27 -11.09
C MET A 1 0.25 -2.10 -10.52
N ARG A 2 0.37 -3.37 -10.90
CA ARG A 2 1.47 -4.24 -10.51
C ARG A 2 2.14 -4.79 -11.77
N GLY A 3 3.40 -4.45 -11.98
CA GLY A 3 4.19 -4.96 -13.10
C GLY A 3 4.53 -6.45 -12.94
N LYS A 4 5.07 -7.06 -14.00
CA LYS A 4 5.33 -8.51 -14.10
C LYS A 4 6.19 -9.10 -12.98
N ARG A 5 7.13 -8.33 -12.42
CA ARG A 5 7.99 -8.73 -11.28
C ARG A 5 7.67 -7.96 -9.98
N GLY A 6 6.61 -7.15 -9.98
CA GLY A 6 6.21 -6.37 -8.82
C GLY A 6 5.43 -7.21 -7.82
N LEU A 7 5.74 -7.08 -6.53
CA LEU A 7 5.00 -7.75 -5.46
C LEU A 7 3.68 -7.03 -5.14
N ASN A 8 3.66 -5.71 -5.26
CA ASN A 8 2.57 -4.86 -4.79
C ASN A 8 1.95 -4.02 -5.92
N HIS A 9 0.65 -3.70 -5.80
CA HIS A 9 0.01 -2.69 -6.65
C HIS A 9 0.37 -1.29 -6.17
N VAL A 10 0.79 -0.43 -7.09
CA VAL A 10 1.08 0.98 -6.85
C VAL A 10 0.03 1.84 -7.54
N HIS A 11 -0.44 2.92 -6.91
CA HIS A 11 -1.31 3.91 -7.56
C HIS A 11 -0.49 4.67 -8.62
N VAL A 12 -0.99 4.71 -9.85
CA VAL A 12 -0.28 5.31 -11.01
C VAL A 12 -0.99 6.51 -11.62
N GLY A 13 -2.19 6.85 -11.14
CA GLY A 13 -2.98 7.98 -11.62
C GLY A 13 -4.48 7.71 -11.62
N SER A 14 -5.22 8.72 -12.09
CA SER A 14 -6.68 8.73 -12.17
C SER A 14 -7.14 8.99 -13.61
N LEU A 15 -8.30 8.47 -13.97
CA LEU A 15 -8.94 8.68 -15.27
C LEU A 15 -10.46 8.74 -15.10
N HIS A 16 -11.14 9.31 -16.10
CA HIS A 16 -12.60 9.27 -16.20
C HIS A 16 -13.05 8.14 -17.14
N ALA A 17 -14.12 7.46 -16.77
CA ALA A 17 -14.77 6.43 -17.56
C ALA A 17 -16.24 6.30 -17.13
N ALA A 18 -17.10 5.80 -18.02
CA ALA A 18 -18.53 5.60 -17.71
C ALA A 18 -18.76 4.43 -16.73
N ASP A 19 -17.96 3.38 -16.86
CA ASP A 19 -18.04 2.17 -16.05
C ASP A 19 -16.66 1.54 -15.82
N ASP A 20 -16.64 0.48 -15.02
CA ASP A 20 -15.43 -0.18 -14.54
C ASP A 20 -14.71 -0.93 -15.68
N THR A 21 -15.44 -1.44 -16.67
CA THR A 21 -14.89 -2.14 -17.84
C THR A 21 -14.18 -1.15 -18.77
N MET A 22 -14.81 -0.01 -19.02
CA MET A 22 -14.21 1.09 -19.76
C MET A 22 -12.98 1.64 -19.02
N ALA A 23 -13.06 1.77 -17.69
CA ALA A 23 -11.94 2.20 -16.87
C ALA A 23 -10.73 1.26 -16.99
N LEU A 24 -10.94 -0.07 -16.96
CA LEU A 24 -9.88 -1.05 -17.17
C LEU A 24 -9.22 -0.92 -18.54
N THR A 25 -10.03 -0.76 -19.59
CA THR A 25 -9.55 -0.62 -20.96
C THR A 25 -8.71 0.65 -21.13
N HIS A 26 -9.21 1.79 -20.62
CA HIS A 26 -8.49 3.06 -20.65
C HIS A 26 -7.20 2.99 -19.82
N ALA A 27 -7.23 2.39 -18.62
CA ALA A 27 -6.06 2.24 -17.77
C ALA A 27 -4.97 1.37 -18.43
N ARG A 28 -5.37 0.30 -19.13
CA ARG A 28 -4.45 -0.55 -19.90
C ARG A 28 -3.73 0.25 -20.98
N ASP A 29 -4.48 1.02 -21.75
CA ASP A 29 -3.91 1.75 -22.87
C ASP A 29 -3.04 2.94 -22.40
N LEU A 30 -3.47 3.67 -21.37
CA LEU A 30 -2.78 4.84 -20.84
C LEU A 30 -1.51 4.49 -20.04
N TYR A 31 -1.60 3.51 -19.12
CA TYR A 31 -0.55 3.28 -18.12
C TYR A 31 0.34 2.07 -18.38
N THR A 32 -0.13 1.09 -19.16
CA THR A 32 0.65 -0.15 -19.37
C THR A 32 1.19 -0.28 -20.77
N ARG A 33 0.79 0.59 -21.72
CA ARG A 33 1.10 0.45 -23.17
C ARG A 33 0.82 -0.97 -23.68
N ARG A 34 -0.23 -1.61 -23.13
CA ARG A 34 -0.64 -3.00 -23.44
C ARG A 34 0.42 -4.07 -23.13
N ASN A 35 1.36 -3.80 -22.23
CA ASN A 35 2.39 -4.76 -21.84
C ASN A 35 1.78 -6.01 -21.18
N GLU A 36 2.34 -7.18 -21.49
CA GLU A 36 1.92 -8.46 -20.95
C GLU A 36 2.36 -8.65 -19.49
N GLY A 37 1.59 -9.42 -18.73
CA GLY A 37 1.93 -9.77 -17.35
C GLY A 37 1.73 -8.65 -16.32
N VAL A 38 0.85 -7.68 -16.59
CA VAL A 38 0.49 -6.60 -15.67
C VAL A 38 -0.89 -6.85 -15.06
N SER A 39 -1.02 -6.69 -13.74
CA SER A 39 -2.31 -6.67 -13.07
C SER A 39 -2.76 -5.23 -12.82
N ILE A 40 -3.99 -4.90 -13.21
CA ILE A 40 -4.60 -3.58 -13.08
C ILE A 40 -5.78 -3.68 -12.12
N TRP A 41 -5.81 -2.76 -11.14
CA TRP A 41 -6.98 -2.52 -10.32
C TRP A 41 -7.52 -1.14 -10.69
N VAL A 42 -8.84 -1.05 -10.85
CA VAL A 42 -9.57 0.21 -10.95
C VAL A 42 -10.55 0.26 -9.80
N VAL A 43 -10.66 1.42 -9.17
CA VAL A 43 -11.55 1.66 -8.04
C VAL A 43 -12.16 3.03 -8.24
N ARG A 44 -13.48 3.15 -8.07
CA ARG A 44 -14.15 4.47 -8.10
C ARG A 44 -13.66 5.30 -6.93
N SER A 45 -13.39 6.58 -7.17
CA SER A 45 -12.94 7.50 -6.11
C SER A 45 -13.92 7.55 -4.94
N SER A 46 -15.23 7.41 -5.18
CA SER A 46 -16.26 7.36 -4.15
C SER A 46 -16.19 6.14 -3.23
N HIS A 47 -15.45 5.09 -3.60
CA HIS A 47 -15.24 3.89 -2.78
C HIS A 47 -13.94 3.97 -1.97
N ILE A 48 -13.16 5.04 -2.10
CA ILE A 48 -11.90 5.23 -1.38
C ILE A 48 -12.15 6.21 -0.23
N ALA A 49 -12.05 5.71 1.01
CA ALA A 49 -11.92 6.57 2.18
C ALA A 49 -10.45 6.98 2.34
N ALA A 50 -10.21 8.26 2.57
CA ALA A 50 -8.87 8.80 2.82
C ALA A 50 -8.87 9.54 4.16
N SER A 51 -7.79 9.39 4.92
CA SER A 51 -7.55 10.24 6.09
C SER A 51 -7.32 11.68 5.64
N THR A 52 -7.89 12.63 6.37
CA THR A 52 -7.55 14.04 6.19
C THR A 52 -6.16 14.35 6.76
N PRO A 53 -5.50 15.44 6.31
CA PRO A 53 -4.22 15.85 6.87
C PRO A 53 -4.26 16.04 8.40
N ASP A 54 -5.37 16.54 8.93
CA ASP A 54 -5.56 16.81 10.35
C ASP A 54 -5.78 15.53 11.18
N GLU A 55 -6.22 14.44 10.54
CA GLU A 55 -6.37 13.12 11.17
C GLU A 55 -5.05 12.32 11.20
N LYS A 56 -3.97 12.83 10.59
CA LYS A 56 -2.71 12.09 10.50
C LYS A 56 -2.13 11.75 11.87
N ASP A 57 -2.16 12.67 12.82
CA ASP A 57 -1.54 12.44 14.13
C ASP A 57 -2.29 11.36 14.93
N PRO A 58 -3.63 11.38 15.10
CA PRO A 58 -4.35 10.32 15.81
C PRO A 58 -4.21 8.92 15.18
N PHE A 59 -4.21 8.82 13.85
CA PHE A 59 -4.14 7.53 13.16
C PHE A 59 -2.73 6.92 13.16
N PHE A 60 -1.67 7.73 13.21
CA PHE A 60 -0.29 7.25 13.03
C PHE A 60 0.65 7.50 14.23
N ALA A 61 0.32 8.39 15.17
CA ALA A 61 1.14 8.66 16.36
C ALA A 61 1.45 7.40 17.20
N PRO A 62 0.53 6.44 17.42
CA PRO A 62 0.84 5.22 18.17
C PRO A 62 1.91 4.33 17.52
N SER A 63 2.21 4.52 16.24
CA SER A 63 3.27 3.82 15.50
C SER A 63 4.58 4.59 15.50
N ALA A 64 4.54 5.93 15.67
CA ALA A 64 5.74 6.77 15.71
C ALA A 64 6.53 6.60 17.02
N ASP A 65 5.84 6.32 18.13
CA ASP A 65 6.46 6.10 19.45
C ASP A 65 6.83 4.63 19.70
N LYS A 66 6.57 3.75 18.72
CA LYS A 66 7.05 2.37 18.72
C LYS A 66 8.38 2.30 17.99
N ALA A 67 9.44 2.74 18.67
CA ALA A 67 10.76 2.19 18.38
C ALA A 67 10.60 0.66 18.45
N TYR A 68 10.95 -0.07 17.39
CA TYR A 68 11.01 -1.52 17.40
C TYR A 68 11.61 -1.96 18.74
N ARG A 69 10.83 -2.62 19.58
CA ARG A 69 11.35 -3.16 20.84
C ARG A 69 12.37 -4.22 20.47
N HIS A 70 13.64 -3.82 20.33
CA HIS A 70 14.72 -4.77 20.39
C HIS A 70 14.59 -5.50 21.73
N PRO A 71 14.81 -6.82 21.77
CA PRO A 71 14.54 -7.66 22.94
C PRO A 71 15.48 -7.40 24.15
N THR A 72 16.02 -6.19 24.28
CA THR A 72 16.97 -5.78 25.31
C THR A 72 16.33 -5.19 26.58
N PHE A 73 15.00 -5.14 26.69
CA PHE A 73 14.30 -4.50 27.82
C PHE A 73 13.88 -5.44 28.97
N TYR A 74 14.26 -6.71 28.92
CA TYR A 74 14.14 -7.62 30.06
C TYR A 74 15.54 -8.08 30.45
N GLU A 75 15.83 -8.12 31.75
CA GLU A 75 17.05 -8.75 32.26
C GLU A 75 17.02 -10.22 31.82
N ILE A 76 17.99 -10.62 31.00
CA ILE A 76 18.19 -12.02 30.64
C ILE A 76 18.94 -12.63 31.83
N PRO A 77 18.35 -13.61 32.53
CA PRO A 77 19.04 -14.31 33.60
C PRO A 77 20.31 -15.01 33.09
N ASP A 78 21.39 -15.01 33.88
CA ASP A 78 22.70 -15.57 33.50
C ASP A 78 22.66 -17.08 33.15
N ASP A 79 21.58 -17.78 33.51
CA ASP A 79 21.35 -19.20 33.29
C ASP A 79 20.77 -19.56 31.91
N VAL A 80 20.62 -18.58 31.00
CA VAL A 80 20.16 -18.84 29.62
C VAL A 80 21.35 -18.89 28.65
N PRO A 81 21.75 -20.07 28.14
CA PRO A 81 22.80 -20.18 27.14
C PRO A 81 22.25 -19.76 25.77
N HIS A 82 22.64 -18.54 25.35
CA HIS A 82 22.60 -17.93 24.01
C HIS A 82 21.44 -18.30 23.06
N ILE A 83 20.65 -17.28 22.68
CA ILE A 83 19.85 -17.30 21.44
C ILE A 83 20.75 -17.07 20.21
#